data_AF-A0A7X7AWU9-F1
#
_entry.id   AF-A0A7X7AWU9-F1
#
_cell.length_a   1.000
_cell.length_b   1.000
_cell.length_c   1.000
_cell.angle_alpha   90.00
_cell.angle_beta   90.00
_cell.angle_gamma   90.00
#
_symmetry.space_group_name_H-M   'P 1'
#
loop_
_entity.id
_entity.type
_entity.pdbx_description
1 polymer ?
#
loop_
_entity_poly.entity_id
_entity_poly.type
_entity_poly.pdbx_seq_one_letter_code
_entity_poly.pdbx_strand_id
1 'polypeptide(L)'
;SPSAVLSYPLPSLVIAQSQERFYPQARVVPNLLPCHSAALMPGTAEAGRSIAFTPTSTRGAWEDRWNTKGVPETLALLRQVARATGWSVDCITDRPLEDALAAKRAAGLVVDDLVTGGYHLSGLEGLCLGKPVLAYLDERTQRVLRFITGADTSPFVNVRLEDARGVLESLCANPEVAADLGRAGRAWIDRYWLPQTLVRHFDEAYRQLLTDPGLVCRQEALRLDEPAERFFAIALPDAVYHARAARAHAALPLGARVLGSARQRGRTLYHRCRKALPTLARALGALRRRAQGGQEGYKRST
;
A
#
# COMPACT_ATOMS: atom_id res chain seq x y z
N SER A 1 -15.79 16.75 0.60
CA SER A 1 -15.72 15.55 -0.27
C SER A 1 -14.28 15.33 -0.71
N PRO A 2 -13.87 14.14 -1.19
CA PRO A 2 -12.51 13.94 -1.71
C PRO A 2 -12.12 14.97 -2.77
N SER A 3 -13.03 15.34 -3.67
CA SER A 3 -12.81 16.39 -4.67
C SER A 3 -12.51 17.76 -4.05
N ALA A 4 -13.12 18.10 -2.91
CA ALA A 4 -12.87 19.36 -2.22
C ALA A 4 -11.49 19.41 -1.54
N VAL A 5 -10.96 18.25 -1.12
CA VAL A 5 -9.60 18.14 -0.58
C VAL A 5 -8.57 18.25 -1.71
N LEU A 6 -8.84 17.60 -2.84
CA LEU A 6 -7.96 17.63 -4.01
C LEU A 6 -7.94 18.97 -4.75
N SER A 7 -9.02 19.76 -4.65
CA SER A 7 -9.10 21.10 -5.20
C SER A 7 -8.70 22.19 -4.19
N TYR A 8 -8.26 21.81 -2.99
CA TYR A 8 -7.90 22.79 -1.97
C TYR A 8 -6.56 23.43 -2.33
N PRO A 9 -6.44 24.77 -2.31
CA PRO A 9 -5.26 25.47 -2.81
C PRO A 9 -4.07 25.41 -1.85
N LEU A 10 -4.20 24.71 -0.71
CA LEU A 10 -3.11 24.60 0.24
C LEU A 10 -2.01 23.68 -0.30
N PRO A 11 -0.75 24.06 -0.08
CA PRO A 11 0.38 23.14 -0.18
C PRO A 11 0.10 21.83 0.54
N SER A 12 0.44 20.72 -0.11
CA SER A 12 0.21 19.40 0.45
C SER A 12 1.40 18.48 0.21
N LEU A 13 1.68 17.65 1.20
CA LEU A 13 2.66 16.58 1.13
C LEU A 13 1.93 15.24 1.04
N VAL A 14 2.52 14.28 0.34
CA VAL A 14 2.00 12.91 0.24
C VAL A 14 3.15 11.92 0.34
N ILE A 15 2.93 10.81 1.04
CA ILE A 15 3.94 9.78 1.22
C ILE A 15 4.25 9.08 -0.11
N ALA A 16 5.54 8.79 -0.32
CA ALA A 16 6.16 8.11 -1.46
C ALA A 16 5.78 6.62 -1.63
N GLN A 17 4.51 6.30 -1.48
CA GLN A 17 3.94 4.95 -1.60
C GLN A 17 2.84 4.96 -2.68
N SER A 18 1.71 4.28 -2.45
CA SER A 18 0.57 4.27 -3.37
C SER A 18 -0.22 5.59 -3.35
N GLN A 19 -0.18 6.31 -2.23
CA GLN A 19 -1.02 7.47 -1.96
C GLN A 19 -0.76 8.60 -2.95
N GLU A 20 0.48 8.77 -3.41
CA GLU A 20 0.87 9.84 -4.34
C GLU A 20 0.06 9.85 -5.65
N ARG A 21 -0.50 8.69 -6.06
CA ARG A 21 -1.38 8.55 -7.23
C ARG A 21 -2.73 9.25 -7.05
N PHE A 22 -3.21 9.39 -5.81
CA PHE A 22 -4.48 10.04 -5.50
C PHE A 22 -4.35 11.54 -5.29
N TYR A 23 -3.14 12.04 -5.05
CA TYR A 23 -2.85 13.45 -4.75
C TYR A 23 -1.87 14.03 -5.78
N PRO A 24 -2.22 14.07 -7.08
CA PRO A 24 -1.28 14.34 -8.17
C PRO A 24 -0.56 15.70 -8.07
N GLN A 25 -1.14 16.66 -7.32
CA GLN A 25 -0.56 17.99 -7.11
C GLN A 25 0.31 18.09 -5.85
N ALA A 26 0.16 17.16 -4.90
CA ALA A 26 0.94 17.15 -3.66
C ALA A 26 2.41 16.81 -3.93
N ARG A 27 3.32 17.41 -3.17
CA ARG A 27 4.74 17.05 -3.16
C ARG A 27 4.93 15.67 -2.54
N VAL A 28 5.70 14.81 -3.19
CA VAL A 28 5.99 13.47 -2.68
C VAL A 28 7.12 13.53 -1.67
N VAL A 29 6.94 12.92 -0.51
CA VAL A 29 7.95 12.86 0.58
C VAL A 29 8.09 11.42 1.10
N PRO A 30 9.26 11.02 1.61
CA PRO A 30 9.45 9.68 2.17
C PRO A 30 8.60 9.46 3.43
N ASN A 31 8.40 8.19 3.76
CA ASN A 31 8.04 7.83 5.13
C ASN A 31 9.33 7.62 5.94
N LEU A 32 9.39 8.17 7.15
CA LEU A 32 10.57 8.08 8.01
C LEU A 32 10.40 6.92 9.00
N LEU A 33 11.46 6.15 9.20
CA LEU A 33 11.50 5.03 10.13
C LEU A 33 12.76 5.15 11.01
N PRO A 34 12.71 4.97 12.34
CA PRO A 34 13.89 5.12 13.19
C PRO A 34 14.82 3.89 13.07
N CYS A 35 15.47 3.74 11.91
CA CYS A 35 16.26 2.58 11.49
C CYS A 35 17.38 2.18 12.45
N HIS A 36 17.86 3.13 13.28
CA HIS A 36 18.93 2.93 14.27
C HIS A 36 18.42 2.81 15.72
N SER A 37 17.10 2.77 15.93
CA SER A 37 16.56 2.42 17.24
C SER A 37 16.91 0.97 17.58
N ALA A 38 17.15 0.67 18.86
CA ALA A 38 17.46 -0.69 19.30
C ALA A 38 16.41 -1.72 18.81
N ALA A 39 15.14 -1.32 18.76
CA ALA A 39 14.03 -2.14 18.28
C ALA A 39 14.06 -2.45 16.77
N LEU A 40 14.89 -1.76 15.98
CA LEU A 40 15.05 -1.98 14.54
C LEU A 40 16.47 -2.40 14.12
N MET A 41 17.36 -2.59 15.09
CA MET A 41 18.66 -3.18 14.80
C MET A 41 18.55 -4.70 14.56
N PRO A 42 19.36 -5.26 13.64
CA PRO A 42 19.44 -6.71 13.42
C PRO A 42 19.84 -7.42 14.71
N GLY A 43 19.32 -8.62 14.90
CA GLY A 43 19.77 -9.50 15.99
C GLY A 43 21.12 -10.14 15.67
N THR A 44 21.83 -10.58 16.71
CA THR A 44 23.05 -11.41 16.59
C THR A 44 22.74 -12.91 16.56
N ALA A 45 21.53 -13.31 16.96
CA ALA A 45 21.09 -14.69 16.90
C ALA A 45 20.84 -15.15 15.45
N GLU A 46 21.07 -16.44 15.21
CA GLU A 46 20.70 -17.06 13.94
C GLU A 46 19.19 -16.91 13.68
N ALA A 47 18.85 -16.68 12.41
CA ALA A 47 17.47 -16.53 12.02
C ALA A 47 16.72 -17.86 12.15
N GLY A 48 15.51 -17.84 12.70
CA GLY A 48 14.67 -19.01 12.84
C GLY A 48 14.11 -19.50 11.50
N ARG A 49 13.64 -20.75 11.47
CA ARG A 49 12.93 -21.34 10.33
C ARG A 49 11.44 -20.95 10.34
N SER A 50 11.18 -19.64 10.33
CA SER A 50 9.84 -19.08 10.33
C SER A 50 9.67 -17.94 9.34
N ILE A 51 8.43 -17.76 8.87
CA ILE A 51 8.01 -16.67 8.00
C ILE A 51 7.10 -15.73 8.78
N ALA A 52 7.49 -14.47 8.94
CA ALA A 52 6.68 -13.46 9.60
C ALA A 52 5.81 -12.69 8.60
N PHE A 53 4.53 -12.54 8.91
CA PHE A 53 3.57 -11.75 8.15
C PHE A 53 2.75 -10.88 9.11
N THR A 54 2.73 -9.56 8.88
CA THR A 54 2.20 -8.55 9.83
C THR A 54 1.12 -7.68 9.18
N PRO A 55 -0.08 -8.22 8.92
CA PRO A 55 -1.18 -7.44 8.37
C PRO A 55 -1.91 -6.63 9.46
N THR A 56 -2.33 -5.42 9.10
CA THR A 56 -3.21 -4.60 9.96
C THR A 56 -4.68 -4.79 9.60
N SER A 57 -4.96 -5.10 8.33
CA SER A 57 -6.31 -5.39 7.84
C SER A 57 -6.39 -6.85 7.41
N THR A 58 -7.49 -7.52 7.73
CA THR A 58 -7.76 -8.92 7.38
C THR A 58 -8.46 -9.09 6.02
N ARG A 59 -8.51 -8.03 5.21
CA ARG A 59 -9.16 -8.02 3.89
C ARG A 59 -8.49 -8.98 2.91
N GLY A 60 -9.30 -9.54 2.02
CA GLY A 60 -8.89 -10.33 0.86
C GLY A 60 -8.11 -9.53 -0.18
N ALA A 61 -7.30 -10.21 -0.97
CA ALA A 61 -6.41 -9.61 -1.97
C ALA A 61 -7.20 -8.81 -3.01
N TRP A 62 -8.43 -9.25 -3.29
CA TRP A 62 -9.24 -8.74 -4.40
C TRP A 62 -10.41 -7.85 -3.94
N GLU A 63 -10.43 -7.42 -2.68
CA GLU A 63 -11.54 -6.65 -2.11
C GLU A 63 -11.39 -5.14 -2.26
N ASP A 64 -10.23 -4.62 -1.87
CA ASP A 64 -9.91 -3.19 -1.84
C ASP A 64 -8.40 -3.04 -2.05
N ARG A 65 -8.01 -2.80 -3.31
CA ARG A 65 -6.62 -2.89 -3.76
C ARG A 65 -5.66 -2.15 -2.84
N TRP A 66 -6.00 -0.94 -2.43
CA TRP A 66 -5.05 -0.08 -1.71
C TRP A 66 -5.16 -0.19 -0.19
N ASN A 67 -6.03 -1.08 0.29
CA ASN A 67 -6.28 -1.31 1.70
C ASN A 67 -6.31 -2.81 1.99
N THR A 68 -5.33 -3.55 1.48
CA THR A 68 -5.25 -5.00 1.68
C THR A 68 -3.81 -5.48 1.69
N LYS A 69 -3.53 -6.51 2.49
CA LYS A 69 -2.34 -7.36 2.33
C LYS A 69 -2.70 -8.76 1.79
N GLY A 70 -3.95 -8.93 1.34
CA GLY A 70 -4.51 -10.19 0.89
C GLY A 70 -4.43 -11.30 1.93
N VAL A 71 -4.83 -11.02 3.18
CA VAL A 71 -4.55 -11.91 4.31
C VAL A 71 -5.03 -13.34 4.10
N PRO A 72 -6.27 -13.61 3.66
CA PRO A 72 -6.73 -14.96 3.39
C PRO A 72 -5.85 -15.70 2.36
N GLU A 73 -5.53 -15.04 1.25
CA GLU A 73 -4.77 -15.63 0.15
C GLU A 73 -3.29 -15.80 0.51
N THR A 74 -2.67 -14.78 1.11
CA THR A 74 -1.29 -14.80 1.59
C THR A 74 -1.11 -15.88 2.66
N LEU A 75 -2.02 -15.98 3.66
CA LEU A 75 -1.93 -17.04 4.67
C LEU A 75 -2.15 -18.44 4.09
N ALA A 76 -3.04 -18.61 3.11
CA ALA A 76 -3.22 -19.88 2.44
C ALA A 76 -1.92 -20.30 1.72
N LEU A 77 -1.26 -19.38 1.03
CA LEU A 77 0.04 -19.59 0.39
C LEU A 77 1.13 -19.92 1.41
N LEU A 78 1.26 -19.13 2.49
CA LEU A 78 2.27 -19.36 3.53
C LEU A 78 2.10 -20.71 4.22
N ARG A 79 0.85 -21.14 4.46
CA ARG A 79 0.56 -22.48 5.00
C ARG A 79 0.97 -23.61 4.05
N GLN A 80 0.87 -23.40 2.73
CA GLN A 80 1.37 -24.38 1.76
C GLN A 80 2.89 -24.47 1.81
N VAL A 81 3.59 -23.33 1.86
CA VAL A 81 5.05 -23.27 2.00
C VAL A 81 5.49 -23.95 3.30
N ALA A 82 4.81 -23.68 4.43
CA ALA A 82 5.09 -24.30 5.71
C ALA A 82 5.01 -25.84 5.64
N ARG A 83 3.97 -26.38 5.00
CA ARG A 83 3.82 -27.83 4.79
C ARG A 83 4.90 -28.42 3.90
N ALA A 84 5.33 -27.69 2.87
CA ALA A 84 6.34 -28.18 1.93
C ALA A 84 7.78 -28.13 2.48
N THR A 85 8.06 -27.16 3.35
CA THR A 85 9.43 -26.84 3.80
C THR A 85 9.70 -27.20 5.26
N GLY A 86 8.65 -27.45 6.06
CA GLY A 86 8.76 -27.62 7.51
C GLY A 86 8.98 -26.30 8.28
N TRP A 87 9.00 -25.15 7.61
CA TRP A 87 9.07 -23.85 8.26
C TRP A 87 7.74 -23.48 8.93
N SER A 88 7.79 -22.70 10.02
CA SER A 88 6.59 -22.18 10.66
C SER A 88 6.16 -20.83 10.07
N VAL A 89 4.92 -20.42 10.32
CA VAL A 89 4.38 -19.13 9.89
C VAL A 89 3.85 -18.39 11.11
N ASP A 90 4.32 -17.17 11.34
CA ASP A 90 3.79 -16.28 12.36
C ASP A 90 3.00 -15.15 11.69
N CYS A 91 1.67 -15.22 11.82
CA CYS A 91 0.77 -14.15 11.39
C CYS A 91 0.49 -13.25 12.59
N ILE A 92 1.07 -12.07 12.58
CA ILE A 92 1.06 -11.16 13.72
C ILE A 92 0.01 -10.08 13.46
N THR A 93 -1.11 -10.19 14.17
CA THR A 93 -2.19 -9.20 14.21
C THR A 93 -2.44 -8.80 15.65
N ASP A 94 -2.86 -7.56 15.88
CA ASP A 94 -3.31 -7.07 17.19
C ASP A 94 -2.27 -7.24 18.33
N ARG A 95 -0.98 -7.17 17.99
CA ARG A 95 0.12 -7.17 18.97
C ARG A 95 0.78 -5.79 19.07
N PRO A 96 1.36 -5.45 20.23
CA PRO A 96 2.25 -4.29 20.37
C PRO A 96 3.36 -4.28 19.31
N LEU A 97 3.79 -3.08 18.92
CA LEU A 97 4.84 -2.90 17.90
C LEU A 97 6.12 -3.64 18.28
N GLU A 98 6.54 -3.57 19.54
CA GLU A 98 7.75 -4.23 20.02
C GLU A 98 7.72 -5.74 19.82
N ASP A 99 6.60 -6.39 20.11
CA ASP A 99 6.40 -7.83 19.90
C ASP A 99 6.44 -8.19 18.41
N ALA A 100 5.83 -7.36 17.56
CA ALA A 100 5.86 -7.56 16.11
C ALA A 100 7.29 -7.41 15.56
N LEU A 101 8.07 -6.46 16.07
CA LEU A 101 9.48 -6.29 15.70
C LEU A 101 10.36 -7.43 16.22
N ALA A 102 10.11 -7.91 17.44
CA ALA A 102 10.81 -9.06 18.00
C ALA A 102 10.56 -10.34 17.18
N ALA A 103 9.30 -10.60 16.82
CA ALA A 103 8.94 -11.74 15.98
C ALA A 103 9.55 -11.64 14.57
N LYS A 104 9.52 -10.47 13.94
CA LYS A 104 10.22 -10.24 12.66
C LYS A 104 11.74 -10.40 12.77
N ARG A 105 12.35 -9.96 13.87
CA ARG A 105 13.79 -10.12 14.12
C ARG A 105 14.16 -11.59 14.27
N ALA A 106 13.31 -12.40 14.89
CA ALA A 106 13.54 -13.84 15.05
C ALA A 106 13.28 -14.62 13.75
N ALA A 107 12.43 -14.12 12.86
CA ALA A 107 12.06 -14.80 11.62
C ALA A 107 13.22 -14.97 10.63
N GLY A 108 13.11 -15.99 9.79
CA GLY A 108 14.01 -16.21 8.66
C GLY A 108 13.62 -15.38 7.44
N LEU A 109 12.32 -15.28 7.16
CA LEU A 109 11.78 -14.49 6.06
C LEU A 109 10.68 -13.55 6.56
N VAL A 110 10.52 -12.39 5.90
CA VAL A 110 9.40 -11.47 6.14
C VAL A 110 8.60 -11.30 4.86
N VAL A 111 7.28 -11.37 4.96
CA VAL A 111 6.35 -11.05 3.88
C VAL A 111 5.62 -9.76 4.21
N ASP A 112 5.64 -8.80 3.29
CA ASP A 112 4.85 -7.57 3.38
C ASP A 112 3.64 -7.67 2.45
N ASP A 113 3.60 -6.90 1.37
CA ASP A 113 2.46 -6.80 0.47
C ASP A 113 2.78 -7.40 -0.90
N LEU A 114 2.14 -8.52 -1.23
CA LEU A 114 2.32 -9.23 -2.50
C LEU A 114 1.26 -8.86 -3.57
N VAL A 115 0.36 -7.93 -3.24
CA VAL A 115 -0.88 -7.69 -3.98
C VAL A 115 -0.87 -6.33 -4.64
N THR A 116 -0.66 -5.26 -3.88
CA THR A 116 -1.15 -3.93 -4.30
C THR A 116 -0.25 -3.26 -5.32
N GLY A 117 1.04 -3.62 -5.38
CA GLY A 117 2.04 -2.89 -6.15
C GLY A 117 2.74 -1.79 -5.33
N GLY A 118 2.46 -1.69 -4.03
CA GLY A 118 3.07 -0.75 -3.09
C GLY A 118 4.07 -1.42 -2.13
N TYR A 119 4.52 -0.66 -1.15
CA TYR A 119 5.28 -1.15 0.01
C TYR A 119 4.80 -0.42 1.27
N HIS A 120 5.00 -1.03 2.44
CA HIS A 120 4.57 -0.46 3.71
C HIS A 120 5.72 -0.31 4.71
N LEU A 121 5.45 0.38 5.83
CA LEU A 121 6.39 0.47 6.95
C LEU A 121 6.82 -0.92 7.44
N SER A 122 5.91 -1.89 7.47
CA SER A 122 6.27 -3.23 7.94
C SER A 122 7.35 -3.91 7.10
N GLY A 123 7.32 -3.71 5.78
CA GLY A 123 8.38 -4.16 4.88
C GLY A 123 9.71 -3.47 5.15
N LEU A 124 9.70 -2.14 5.33
CA LEU A 124 10.90 -1.38 5.70
C LEU A 124 11.48 -1.83 7.05
N GLU A 125 10.62 -2.10 8.04
CA GLU A 125 11.04 -2.64 9.34
C GLU A 125 11.74 -3.99 9.19
N GLY A 126 11.25 -4.88 8.30
CA GLY A 126 11.93 -6.13 7.96
C GLY A 126 13.33 -5.92 7.38
N LEU A 127 13.48 -4.93 6.49
CA LEU A 127 14.78 -4.57 5.92
C LEU A 127 15.74 -3.99 6.97
N CYS A 128 15.25 -3.14 7.88
CA CYS A 128 16.04 -2.61 9.00
C CYS A 128 16.59 -3.73 9.89
N LEU A 129 15.78 -4.77 10.12
CA LEU A 129 16.13 -5.95 10.90
C LEU A 129 17.07 -6.91 10.15
N GLY A 130 17.47 -6.58 8.92
CA GLY A 130 18.34 -7.40 8.09
C GLY A 130 17.68 -8.70 7.61
N LYS A 131 16.37 -8.67 7.36
CA LYS A 131 15.62 -9.81 6.85
C LYS A 131 15.37 -9.69 5.35
N PRO A 132 15.39 -10.80 4.60
CA PRO A 132 14.86 -10.79 3.25
C PRO A 132 13.35 -10.51 3.32
N VAL A 133 12.91 -9.49 2.57
CA VAL A 133 11.51 -9.06 2.56
C VAL A 133 10.92 -9.28 1.18
N LEU A 134 9.84 -10.07 1.13
CA LEU A 134 9.07 -10.28 -0.09
C LEU A 134 7.92 -9.27 -0.15
N ALA A 135 7.84 -8.53 -1.26
CA ALA A 135 6.78 -7.58 -1.56
C ALA A 135 6.62 -7.43 -3.08
N TYR A 136 5.48 -6.95 -3.56
CA TYR A 136 5.26 -6.60 -4.95
C TYR A 136 5.25 -5.08 -5.11
N LEU A 137 6.29 -4.54 -5.74
CA LEU A 137 6.35 -3.13 -6.12
C LEU A 137 6.12 -3.03 -7.64
N ASP A 138 5.04 -2.35 -8.02
CA ASP A 138 4.81 -2.02 -9.43
C ASP A 138 5.82 -0.96 -9.93
N GLU A 139 5.88 -0.76 -11.24
CA GLU A 139 6.89 0.11 -11.84
C GLU A 139 6.80 1.56 -11.35
N ARG A 140 5.59 2.06 -11.09
CA ARG A 140 5.42 3.42 -10.56
C ARG A 140 5.95 3.53 -9.15
N THR A 141 5.67 2.56 -8.29
CA THR A 141 6.21 2.52 -6.93
C THR A 141 7.74 2.42 -6.96
N GLN A 142 8.31 1.61 -7.85
CA GLN A 142 9.76 1.55 -8.01
C GLN A 142 10.35 2.89 -8.48
N ARG A 143 9.75 3.55 -9.48
CA ARG A 143 10.18 4.90 -9.94
C ARG A 143 10.15 5.93 -8.81
N VAL A 144 9.09 5.96 -8.01
CA VAL A 144 8.97 6.86 -6.85
C VAL A 144 10.03 6.53 -5.79
N LEU A 145 10.26 5.25 -5.50
CA LEU A 145 11.29 4.82 -4.55
C LEU A 145 12.69 5.28 -5.01
N ARG A 146 13.04 5.05 -6.28
CA ARG A 146 14.31 5.48 -6.88
C ARG A 146 14.46 6.99 -6.83
N PHE A 147 13.41 7.76 -7.15
CA PHE A 147 13.45 9.22 -7.07
C PHE A 147 13.75 9.74 -5.65
N ILE A 148 13.09 9.17 -4.63
CA ILE A 148 13.22 9.63 -3.25
C ILE A 148 14.57 9.28 -2.64
N THR A 149 15.13 8.14 -3.04
CA THR A 149 16.34 7.57 -2.43
C THR A 149 17.61 7.81 -3.24
N GLY A 150 17.47 8.01 -4.55
CA GLY A 150 18.60 7.96 -5.50
C GLY A 150 19.16 6.55 -5.71
N ALA A 151 18.52 5.50 -5.20
CA ALA A 151 18.96 4.13 -5.42
C ALA A 151 18.51 3.62 -6.79
N ASP A 152 19.38 2.87 -7.48
CA ASP A 152 19.03 2.25 -8.77
C ASP A 152 18.28 0.92 -8.59
N THR A 153 18.40 0.29 -7.42
CA THR A 153 17.83 -1.02 -7.11
C THR A 153 16.86 -0.97 -5.94
N SER A 154 15.89 -1.89 -5.95
CA SER A 154 14.97 -2.13 -4.84
C SER A 154 15.57 -3.14 -3.86
N PRO A 155 15.43 -2.92 -2.53
CA PRO A 155 15.91 -3.86 -1.52
C PRO A 155 14.96 -5.05 -1.31
N PHE A 156 13.75 -5.00 -1.89
CA PHE A 156 12.75 -6.04 -1.75
C PHE A 156 12.98 -7.17 -2.76
N VAL A 157 12.70 -8.41 -2.34
CA VAL A 157 12.47 -9.52 -3.26
C VAL A 157 11.12 -9.26 -3.95
N ASN A 158 11.18 -8.64 -5.13
CA ASN A 158 9.99 -8.13 -5.82
C ASN A 158 9.20 -9.28 -6.48
N VAL A 159 8.11 -9.71 -5.85
CA VAL A 159 7.31 -10.86 -6.31
C VAL A 159 5.82 -10.68 -6.02
N ARG A 160 4.98 -11.12 -6.96
CA ARG A 160 3.52 -11.10 -6.83
C ARG A 160 3.02 -12.31 -6.04
N LEU A 161 1.84 -12.18 -5.44
CA LEU A 161 1.17 -13.23 -4.67
C LEU A 161 1.13 -14.58 -5.40
N GLU A 162 0.82 -14.56 -6.69
CA GLU A 162 0.68 -15.76 -7.52
C GLU A 162 2.01 -16.49 -7.77
N ASP A 163 3.12 -15.77 -7.72
CA ASP A 163 4.46 -16.25 -8.01
C ASP A 163 5.28 -16.53 -6.73
N ALA A 164 4.82 -16.02 -5.58
CA ALA A 164 5.57 -15.98 -4.32
C ALA A 164 5.87 -17.36 -3.73
N ARG A 165 5.07 -18.39 -4.04
CA ARG A 165 5.26 -19.72 -3.46
C ARG A 165 6.61 -20.33 -3.82
N GLY A 166 6.95 -20.37 -5.11
CA GLY A 166 8.21 -20.94 -5.57
C GLY A 166 9.42 -20.17 -5.06
N VAL A 167 9.30 -18.84 -4.97
CA VAL A 167 10.36 -17.98 -4.39
C VAL A 167 10.56 -18.27 -2.90
N LEU A 168 9.48 -18.37 -2.13
CA LEU A 168 9.56 -18.70 -0.70
C LEU A 168 10.14 -20.10 -0.47
N GLU A 169 9.67 -21.11 -1.21
CA GLU A 169 10.21 -22.48 -1.11
C GLU A 169 11.70 -22.52 -1.45
N SER A 170 12.13 -21.78 -2.49
CA SER A 170 13.55 -21.64 -2.84
C SER A 170 14.35 -20.97 -1.73
N LEU A 171 13.87 -19.88 -1.13
CA LEU A 171 14.57 -19.20 -0.04
C LEU A 171 14.63 -20.05 1.24
N CYS A 172 13.56 -20.81 1.54
CA CYS A 172 13.55 -21.75 2.66
C CYS A 172 14.60 -22.88 2.49
N ALA A 173 14.87 -23.29 1.24
CA ALA A 173 15.86 -24.31 0.91
C ALA A 173 17.30 -23.77 0.85
N ASN A 174 17.48 -22.45 0.71
CA ASN A 174 18.79 -21.78 0.57
C ASN A 174 18.94 -20.66 1.62
N PRO A 175 19.05 -21.01 2.92
CA PRO A 175 19.08 -20.04 4.02
C PRO A 175 20.27 -19.07 3.96
N GLU A 176 21.39 -19.46 3.36
CA GLU A 176 22.53 -18.58 3.10
C GLU A 176 22.18 -17.48 2.10
N VAL A 177 21.48 -17.80 1.01
CA VAL A 177 20.98 -16.79 0.06
C VAL A 177 19.97 -15.86 0.74
N ALA A 178 19.08 -16.41 1.56
CA ALA A 178 18.13 -15.62 2.33
C ALA A 178 18.83 -14.65 3.30
N ALA A 179 19.87 -15.11 4.01
CA ALA A 179 20.68 -14.28 4.89
C ALA A 179 21.43 -13.18 4.11
N ASP A 180 21.98 -13.51 2.95
CA ASP A 180 22.69 -12.56 2.08
C ASP A 180 21.77 -11.45 1.57
N LEU A 181 20.56 -11.82 1.13
CA LEU A 181 19.52 -10.86 0.74
C LEU A 181 19.11 -9.97 1.92
N GLY A 182 18.99 -10.52 3.12
CA GLY A 182 18.72 -9.75 4.33
C GLY A 182 19.82 -8.73 4.65
N ARG A 183 21.10 -9.14 4.56
CA ARG A 183 22.25 -8.23 4.74
C ARG A 183 22.29 -7.15 3.66
N ALA A 184 22.01 -7.49 2.41
CA ALA A 184 21.91 -6.52 1.31
C ALA A 184 20.78 -5.52 1.54
N GLY A 185 19.61 -5.99 2.00
CA GLY A 185 18.48 -5.14 2.37
C GLY A 185 18.83 -4.16 3.50
N ARG A 186 19.52 -4.62 4.53
CA ARG A 186 20.04 -3.76 5.62
C ARG A 186 21.03 -2.73 5.11
N ALA A 187 22.01 -3.14 4.31
CA ALA A 187 23.00 -2.24 3.73
C ALA A 187 22.34 -1.17 2.84
N TRP A 188 21.27 -1.53 2.13
CA TRP A 188 20.46 -0.57 1.37
C TRP A 188 19.78 0.45 2.29
N ILE A 189 19.19 0.03 3.42
CA ILE A 189 18.62 0.95 4.41
C ILE A 189 19.66 1.93 4.94
N ASP A 190 20.83 1.42 5.33
CA ASP A 190 21.91 2.23 5.89
C ASP A 190 22.49 3.23 4.88
N ARG A 191 22.38 2.94 3.58
CA ARG A 191 22.85 3.82 2.52
C ARG A 191 21.81 4.83 2.04
N TYR A 192 20.55 4.41 1.93
CA TYR A 192 19.53 5.14 1.16
C TYR A 192 18.29 5.54 1.97
N TRP A 193 18.06 4.94 3.14
CA TRP A 193 16.84 5.14 3.93
C TRP A 193 17.10 5.65 5.36
N LEU A 194 18.19 6.39 5.56
CA LEU A 194 18.46 7.00 6.85
C LEU A 194 17.56 8.22 7.10
N PRO A 195 16.88 8.31 8.25
CA PRO A 195 16.04 9.47 8.59
C PRO A 195 16.80 10.80 8.52
N GLN A 196 18.06 10.80 8.93
CA GLN A 196 18.94 11.97 8.90
C GLN A 196 19.15 12.50 7.47
N THR A 197 19.11 11.61 6.48
CA THR A 197 19.21 12.00 5.06
C THR A 197 17.84 12.32 4.50
N LEU A 198 16.82 11.50 4.79
CA LEU A 198 15.49 11.63 4.22
C LEU A 198 14.69 12.81 4.76
N VAL A 199 14.98 13.29 5.98
CA VAL A 199 14.33 14.48 6.56
C VAL A 199 14.53 15.73 5.71
N ARG A 200 15.60 15.78 4.88
CA ARG A 200 15.86 16.90 3.96
C ARG A 200 14.69 17.18 3.00
N HIS A 201 13.92 16.15 2.62
CA HIS A 201 12.75 16.30 1.75
C HIS A 201 11.65 17.14 2.43
N PHE A 202 11.49 16.98 3.74
CA PHE A 202 10.55 17.78 4.54
C PHE A 202 11.12 19.17 4.81
N ASP A 203 12.39 19.25 5.20
CA ASP A 203 13.09 20.51 5.47
C ASP A 203 13.07 21.45 4.25
N GLU A 204 13.35 20.93 3.05
CA GLU A 204 13.22 21.67 1.80
C GLU A 204 11.78 22.16 1.57
N ALA A 205 10.78 21.27 1.75
CA ALA A 205 9.38 21.64 1.57
C ALA A 205 8.95 22.75 2.54
N TYR A 206 9.37 22.69 3.81
CA TYR A 206 9.05 23.72 4.79
C TYR A 206 9.78 25.04 4.51
N ARG A 207 11.05 25.02 4.08
CA ARG A 207 11.75 26.26 3.67
C ARG A 207 11.08 26.93 2.46
N GLN A 208 10.65 26.13 1.49
CA GLN A 208 9.92 26.63 0.33
C GLN A 208 8.55 27.18 0.75
N LEU A 209 7.84 26.51 1.65
CA LEU A 209 6.56 26.99 2.19
C LEU A 209 6.68 28.37 2.83
N LEU A 210 7.78 28.64 3.55
CA LEU A 210 8.04 29.94 4.18
C LEU A 210 8.38 31.04 3.17
N THR A 211 8.85 30.68 1.99
CA THR A 211 9.23 31.63 0.92
C THR A 211 8.04 31.93 0.02
N ASP A 212 7.45 30.87 -0.55
CA ASP A 212 6.26 30.92 -1.39
C ASP A 212 5.55 29.54 -1.33
N PRO A 213 4.31 29.49 -0.80
CA PRO A 213 3.48 28.29 -0.83
C PRO A 213 3.40 27.59 -2.19
N GLY A 214 3.45 28.34 -3.31
CA GLY A 214 3.39 27.79 -4.67
C GLY A 214 4.57 26.88 -5.04
N LEU A 215 5.69 26.97 -4.32
CA LEU A 215 6.88 26.13 -4.53
C LEU A 215 6.68 24.69 -4.01
N VAL A 216 5.76 24.50 -3.06
CA VAL A 216 5.45 23.18 -2.50
C VAL A 216 4.40 22.48 -3.37
N CYS A 217 4.89 21.99 -4.50
CA CYS A 217 4.11 21.28 -5.51
C CYS A 217 4.77 19.94 -5.89
N ARG A 218 4.06 19.17 -6.73
CA ARG A 218 4.54 17.92 -7.30
C ARG A 218 5.89 18.11 -8.02
N GLN A 219 6.88 17.30 -7.66
CA GLN A 219 8.18 17.30 -8.35
C GLN A 219 8.05 16.88 -9.81
N GLU A 220 8.81 17.55 -10.69
CA GLU A 220 8.74 17.38 -12.15
C GLU A 220 8.83 15.91 -12.60
N ALA A 221 9.83 15.19 -12.08
CA ALA A 221 10.07 13.79 -12.44
C ALA A 221 8.92 12.82 -12.05
N LEU A 222 8.00 13.28 -11.20
CA LEU A 222 6.87 12.51 -10.66
C LEU A 222 5.50 13.05 -11.11
N ARG A 223 5.44 14.04 -12.01
CA ARG A 223 4.19 14.62 -12.51
C ARG A 223 3.32 13.56 -13.18
N LEU A 224 2.00 13.77 -13.10
CA LEU A 224 0.96 12.90 -13.64
C LEU A 224 0.03 13.69 -14.56
N ASP A 225 0.56 14.70 -15.24
CA ASP A 225 -0.24 15.62 -16.05
C ASP A 225 -0.52 15.04 -17.44
N GLU A 226 0.46 14.32 -18.00
CA GLU A 226 0.36 13.73 -19.33
C GLU A 226 -0.47 12.43 -19.33
N PRO A 227 -1.29 12.19 -20.38
CA PRO A 227 -2.08 10.97 -20.50
C PRO A 227 -1.24 9.69 -20.41
N ALA A 228 -0.04 9.69 -21.00
CA ALA A 228 0.87 8.54 -20.96
C ALA A 228 1.38 8.28 -19.53
N GLU A 229 1.81 9.32 -18.82
CA GLU A 229 2.26 9.19 -17.42
C GLU A 229 1.13 8.68 -16.52
N ARG A 230 -0.10 9.18 -16.71
CA ARG A 230 -1.28 8.66 -16.00
C ARG A 230 -1.59 7.21 -16.34
N PHE A 231 -1.40 6.81 -17.59
CA PHE A 231 -1.61 5.43 -17.99
C PHE A 231 -0.65 4.51 -17.25
N PHE A 232 0.66 4.79 -17.28
CA PHE A 232 1.66 3.96 -16.61
C PHE A 232 1.55 3.99 -15.09
N ALA A 233 1.23 5.14 -14.49
CA ALA A 233 1.17 5.29 -13.04
C ALA A 233 -0.12 4.74 -12.39
N ILE A 234 -1.24 4.79 -13.11
CA ILE A 234 -2.57 4.52 -12.54
C ILE A 234 -3.29 3.43 -13.35
N ALA A 235 -3.59 3.71 -14.63
CA ALA A 235 -4.52 2.87 -15.40
C ALA A 235 -3.96 1.46 -15.65
N LEU A 236 -2.68 1.34 -15.99
CA LEU A 236 -2.02 0.06 -16.24
C LEU A 236 -1.93 -0.79 -14.97
N PRO A 237 -1.41 -0.30 -13.83
CA PRO A 237 -1.42 -1.08 -12.59
C PRO A 237 -2.83 -1.52 -12.16
N ASP A 238 -3.85 -0.67 -12.34
CA ASP A 238 -5.24 -1.02 -12.03
C ASP A 238 -5.76 -2.12 -12.96
N ALA A 239 -5.52 -2.01 -14.27
CA ALA A 239 -5.89 -3.04 -15.24
C ALA A 239 -5.22 -4.38 -14.94
N VAL A 240 -3.93 -4.37 -14.57
CA VAL A 240 -3.19 -5.57 -14.16
C VAL A 240 -3.77 -6.18 -12.89
N TYR A 241 -4.08 -5.37 -11.86
CA TYR A 241 -4.73 -5.85 -10.65
C TYR A 241 -6.10 -6.49 -10.94
N HIS A 242 -6.92 -5.87 -11.79
CA HIS A 242 -8.21 -6.42 -12.17
C HIS A 242 -8.10 -7.72 -12.97
N ALA A 243 -7.11 -7.83 -13.86
CA ALA A 243 -6.83 -9.06 -14.60
C ALA A 243 -6.40 -10.21 -13.65
N ARG A 244 -5.56 -9.90 -12.65
CA ARG A 244 -5.16 -10.83 -11.59
C ARG A 244 -6.37 -11.31 -10.77
N ALA A 245 -7.21 -10.38 -10.32
CA ALA A 245 -8.44 -10.70 -9.58
C ALA A 245 -9.39 -11.59 -10.40
N ALA A 246 -9.56 -11.31 -11.71
CA ALA A 246 -10.39 -12.11 -12.59
C ALA A 246 -9.89 -13.56 -12.73
N ARG A 247 -8.56 -13.74 -12.86
CA ARG A 247 -7.93 -15.08 -12.91
C ARG A 247 -8.10 -15.82 -11.60
N ALA A 248 -7.87 -15.16 -10.46
CA ALA A 248 -8.06 -15.75 -9.14
C ALA A 248 -9.52 -16.21 -8.93
N HIS A 249 -10.49 -15.38 -9.33
CA HIS A 249 -11.90 -15.76 -9.26
C HIS A 249 -12.25 -16.91 -10.21
N ALA A 250 -11.67 -16.96 -11.42
CA ALA A 250 -11.90 -18.04 -12.37
C ALA A 250 -11.36 -19.40 -11.88
N ALA A 251 -10.29 -19.40 -11.08
CA ALA A 251 -9.68 -20.59 -10.49
C ALA A 251 -10.48 -21.19 -9.31
N LEU A 252 -11.47 -20.47 -8.78
CA LEU A 252 -12.31 -20.99 -7.70
C LEU A 252 -13.24 -22.13 -8.20
N PRO A 253 -13.56 -23.12 -7.34
CA PRO A 253 -14.59 -24.11 -7.66
C PRO A 253 -15.93 -23.47 -8.02
N LEU A 254 -16.72 -24.11 -8.89
CA LEU A 254 -17.96 -23.54 -9.45
C LEU A 254 -18.91 -23.00 -8.37
N GLY A 255 -19.10 -23.73 -7.26
CA GLY A 255 -19.95 -23.30 -6.14
C GLY A 255 -19.45 -22.03 -5.44
N ALA A 256 -18.14 -21.86 -5.30
CA ALA A 256 -17.53 -20.66 -4.73
C ALA A 256 -17.63 -19.45 -5.68
N ARG A 257 -17.59 -19.67 -7.00
CA ARG A 257 -17.78 -18.62 -8.03
C ARG A 257 -19.19 -18.03 -7.98
N VAL A 258 -20.21 -18.87 -7.78
CA VAL A 258 -21.62 -18.42 -7.70
C VAL A 258 -21.86 -17.55 -6.46
N LEU A 259 -21.34 -17.97 -5.29
CA LEU A 259 -21.42 -17.22 -4.04
C LEU A 259 -20.61 -15.91 -4.08
N GLY A 260 -19.41 -15.94 -4.66
CA GLY A 260 -18.56 -14.75 -4.87
C GLY A 260 -19.24 -13.71 -5.76
N SER A 261 -19.83 -14.16 -6.87
CA SER A 261 -20.57 -13.30 -7.80
C SER A 261 -21.80 -12.65 -7.16
N ALA A 262 -22.49 -13.34 -6.23
CA ALA A 262 -23.60 -12.77 -5.47
C ALA A 262 -23.13 -11.70 -4.46
N ARG A 263 -22.05 -11.95 -3.72
CA ARG A 263 -21.43 -10.97 -2.81
C ARG A 263 -20.90 -9.74 -3.55
N GLN A 264 -20.24 -9.93 -4.69
CA GLN A 264 -19.69 -8.84 -5.48
C GLN A 264 -20.81 -7.97 -6.07
N ARG A 265 -21.88 -8.56 -6.61
CA ARG A 265 -23.08 -7.82 -7.04
C ARG A 265 -23.72 -7.05 -5.89
N GLY A 266 -23.81 -7.63 -4.69
CA GLY A 266 -24.29 -6.95 -3.50
C GLY A 266 -23.44 -5.73 -3.09
N ARG A 267 -22.10 -5.85 -3.13
CA ARG A 267 -21.19 -4.73 -2.84
C ARG A 267 -21.23 -3.66 -3.92
N THR A 268 -21.29 -4.03 -5.21
CA THR A 268 -21.45 -3.07 -6.31
C THR A 268 -22.76 -2.30 -6.19
N LEU A 269 -23.86 -2.99 -5.85
CA LEU A 269 -25.16 -2.37 -5.60
C LEU A 269 -25.09 -1.41 -4.40
N TYR A 270 -24.50 -1.85 -3.27
CA TYR A 270 -24.28 -1.01 -2.09
C TYR A 270 -23.46 0.25 -2.42
N HIS A 271 -22.34 0.13 -3.13
CA HIS A 271 -21.51 1.28 -3.51
C HIS A 271 -22.21 2.21 -4.52
N ARG A 272 -23.00 1.68 -5.46
CA ARG A 272 -23.84 2.48 -6.37
C ARG A 272 -24.91 3.26 -5.61
N CYS A 273 -25.65 2.60 -4.70
CA CYS A 273 -26.64 3.26 -3.85
C CYS A 273 -25.99 4.33 -2.96
N ARG A 274 -24.83 4.04 -2.36
CA ARG A 274 -24.07 5.00 -1.54
C ARG A 274 -23.56 6.20 -2.33
N LYS A 275 -23.16 6.02 -3.60
CA LYS A 275 -22.79 7.13 -4.50
C LYS A 275 -24.00 7.93 -4.98
N ALA A 276 -25.19 7.33 -5.06
CA ALA A 276 -26.43 7.99 -5.47
C ALA A 276 -27.13 8.76 -4.34
N LEU A 277 -26.93 8.36 -3.08
CA LEU A 277 -27.50 8.96 -1.87
C LEU A 277 -27.31 10.50 -1.76
N PRO A 278 -26.11 11.07 -2.03
CA PRO A 278 -25.91 12.52 -2.02
C PRO A 278 -26.73 13.24 -3.10
N THR A 279 -26.89 12.61 -4.27
CA THR A 279 -27.64 13.16 -5.41
C THR A 279 -29.14 13.16 -5.13
N LEU A 280 -29.66 12.07 -4.55
CA LEU A 280 -31.04 11.96 -4.08
C LEU A 280 -31.34 12.94 -2.93
N ALA A 281 -30.43 13.09 -1.97
CA ALA A 281 -30.57 14.06 -0.88
C ALA A 281 -30.61 15.52 -1.40
N ARG A 282 -29.80 15.85 -2.42
CA ARG A 282 -29.84 17.17 -3.09
C ARG A 282 -31.14 17.39 -3.87
N ALA A 283 -31.63 16.37 -4.58
CA ALA A 283 -32.90 16.45 -5.31
C ALA A 283 -34.10 16.64 -4.37
N LEU A 284 -34.16 15.90 -3.25
CA LEU A 284 -35.18 16.05 -2.21
C LEU A 284 -35.10 17.41 -1.50
N GLY A 285 -33.88 17.92 -1.25
CA GLY A 285 -33.67 19.27 -0.71
C GLY A 285 -34.11 20.39 -1.68
N ALA A 286 -33.92 20.21 -2.98
CA ALA A 286 -34.40 21.15 -4.00
C ALA A 286 -35.93 21.15 -4.13
N LEU A 287 -36.56 19.97 -4.05
CA LEU A 287 -38.02 19.83 -4.03
C LEU A 287 -38.65 20.46 -2.78
N ARG A 288 -38.05 20.27 -1.59
CA ARG A 288 -38.51 20.93 -0.36
C ARG A 288 -38.42 22.46 -0.43
N ARG A 289 -37.35 23.01 -1.00
CA ARG A 289 -37.20 24.47 -1.19
C ARG A 289 -38.22 25.03 -2.18
N ARG A 290 -38.55 24.31 -3.25
CA ARG A 290 -39.64 24.69 -4.18
C ARG A 290 -41.02 24.65 -3.51
N ALA A 291 -41.27 23.66 -2.66
CA ALA A 291 -42.52 23.56 -1.91
C ALA A 291 -42.68 24.68 -0.87
N GLN A 292 -41.58 25.11 -0.23
CA GLN A 292 -41.59 26.23 0.73
C GLN A 292 -41.66 27.60 0.05
N GLY A 293 -41.00 27.79 -1.09
CA GLY A 293 -41.11 29.03 -1.88
C GLY A 293 -42.49 29.24 -2.54
N GLY A 294 -43.27 28.18 -2.72
CA GLY A 294 -44.65 28.26 -3.23
C GLY A 294 -45.67 28.77 -2.22
N GLN A 295 -45.36 28.79 -0.92
CA GLN A 295 -46.28 29.28 0.12
C GLN A 295 -46.13 30.79 0.42
N GLU A 296 -45.03 31.43 0.03
CA GLU A 296 -44.86 32.88 0.20
C GLU A 296 -45.50 33.71 -0.93
N GLY A 297 -45.79 33.10 -2.09
CA GLY A 297 -46.42 33.76 -3.23
C GLY A 297 -47.92 34.03 -3.10
N TYR A 298 -48.62 33.37 -2.16
CA TYR A 298 -50.07 33.51 -1.99
C TYR A 298 -50.49 34.55 -0.93
N LYS A 299 -49.54 35.10 -0.15
CA LYS A 299 -49.83 36.09 0.91
C LYS A 299 -49.62 37.56 0.50
N ARG A 300 -49.44 37.87 -0.79
CA ARG A 300 -49.27 39.25 -1.30
C ARG A 300 -50.34 39.70 -2.31
N SER A 301 -51.52 39.08 -2.29
CA SER A 301 -52.65 39.50 -3.14
C SER A 301 -53.98 39.36 -2.41
N THR A 302 -54.20 40.20 -1.39
CA THR A 302 -55.50 40.69 -0.90
C THR A 302 -55.26 41.99 -0.16
#